data_AF-A0AA91G7R8-F1
#
_entry.id   AF-A0AA91G7R8-F1
#
_cell.length_a   1.000
_cell.length_b   1.000
_cell.length_c   1.000
_cell.angle_alpha   90.00
_cell.angle_beta   90.00
_cell.angle_gamma   90.00
#
_symmetry.space_group_name_H-M   'P 1'
#
loop_
_entity.id
_entity.type
_entity.pdbx_description
1 polymer ?
#
loop_
_entity_poly.entity_id
_entity_poly.type
_entity_poly.pdbx_seq_one_letter_code
_entity_poly.pdbx_strand_id
1 'polypeptide(L)'
;MRNIDGLVKNKQMNTHGIDLIKYAAAILVICFHCERVFDDPVINHLFKNVLCRFAVPYFLIATSYFVRRGQQQSPGYIKRYIKSLAKSYLFWSLVYLPIGLMWIQQNYSLSPVLYPVALIVGVFYTGTYYHLWYIPAAIFGIICVQWLLKKTGYITIFSLATLLYGFGSLETYYAYIGNAQLKAFFDQYMSLFITTRNGLFFALIFVVIGFFLWDYREKIIRAQKYLGILVVFTGVLLVIEGMIVYSNVGIDKNFMWMLIPFTSCLFCWSLFIQVDEKIDVKRLRDLGKYYFFIHPWCILWTASLVNSYDFFANTWLQLIVTLIATHLLSSLVITLTQQLPYYYFDLQLMLKVNSVYIQKLI
;
A
#
# COMPACT_ATOMS: atom_id res chain seq x y z
N MET A 1 -23.16 -1.83 41.54
CA MET A 1 -22.77 -1.52 40.15
C MET A 1 -21.42 -0.82 40.16
N ARG A 2 -20.32 -1.58 40.13
CA ARG A 2 -18.96 -1.02 40.11
C ARG A 2 -18.56 -0.72 38.67
N ASN A 3 -18.58 0.57 38.33
CA ASN A 3 -17.58 1.29 37.53
C ASN A 3 -16.95 0.56 36.31
N ILE A 4 -17.77 0.04 35.40
CA ILE A 4 -17.29 -0.47 34.09
C ILE A 4 -16.72 0.68 33.24
N ASP A 5 -17.21 1.90 33.43
CA ASP A 5 -16.75 3.10 32.70
C ASP A 5 -15.34 3.55 33.11
N GLY A 6 -14.86 3.15 34.30
CA GLY A 6 -13.49 3.41 34.76
C GLY A 6 -12.43 2.50 34.12
N LEU A 7 -12.79 1.26 33.74
CA LEU A 7 -11.87 0.30 33.12
C LEU A 7 -11.65 0.56 31.62
N VAL A 8 -12.60 1.20 30.95
CA VAL A 8 -12.47 1.63 29.54
C VAL A 8 -11.45 2.79 29.42
N LYS A 9 -11.21 3.53 30.51
CA LYS A 9 -10.36 4.74 30.50
C LYS A 9 -8.85 4.47 30.41
N ASN A 10 -8.38 3.23 30.60
CA ASN A 10 -6.95 2.89 30.69
C ASN A 10 -6.38 2.00 29.57
N LYS A 11 -7.16 1.67 28.53
CA LYS A 11 -6.62 1.02 27.32
C LYS A 11 -6.33 2.07 26.26
N GLN A 12 -5.21 2.76 26.45
CA GLN A 12 -4.72 3.75 25.49
C GLN A 12 -4.35 3.03 24.20
N MET A 13 -5.03 3.36 23.10
CA MET A 13 -4.65 2.90 21.77
C MET A 13 -3.24 3.38 21.47
N ASN A 14 -2.32 2.46 21.15
CA ASN A 14 -0.95 2.80 20.80
C ASN A 14 -0.76 2.70 19.28
N THR A 15 -0.29 3.77 18.65
CA THR A 15 0.03 3.77 17.22
C THR A 15 1.36 3.07 16.92
N HIS A 16 2.17 2.76 17.92
CA HIS A 16 3.47 2.11 17.74
C HIS A 16 3.35 0.71 17.13
N GLY A 17 2.33 -0.05 17.53
CA GLY A 17 2.05 -1.36 16.93
C GLY A 17 1.71 -1.27 15.44
N ILE A 18 1.01 -0.22 15.00
CA ILE A 18 0.77 0.02 13.58
C ILE A 18 2.08 0.26 12.84
N ASP A 19 2.96 1.11 13.37
CA ASP A 19 4.24 1.42 12.72
C ASP A 19 5.17 0.18 12.66
N LEU A 20 5.13 -0.69 13.68
CA LEU A 20 5.83 -1.98 13.67
C LEU A 20 5.32 -2.91 12.55
N ILE A 21 4.00 -3.09 12.42
CA ILE A 21 3.43 -3.93 11.36
C ILE A 21 3.66 -3.30 9.98
N LYS A 22 3.61 -1.98 9.85
CA LYS A 22 3.98 -1.28 8.60
C LYS A 22 5.42 -1.55 8.20
N TYR A 23 6.35 -1.55 9.15
CA TYR A 23 7.75 -1.88 8.87
C TYR A 23 7.92 -3.33 8.41
N ALA A 24 7.28 -4.29 9.11
CA ALA A 24 7.26 -5.69 8.70
C ALA A 24 6.62 -5.86 7.30
N ALA A 25 5.49 -5.22 7.05
CA ALA A 25 4.82 -5.21 5.75
C ALA A 25 5.70 -4.62 4.64
N ALA A 26 6.51 -3.61 4.93
CA ALA A 26 7.45 -3.03 3.96
C ALA A 26 8.53 -4.05 3.57
N ILE A 27 9.04 -4.85 4.51
CA ILE A 27 9.94 -5.97 4.21
C ILE A 27 9.24 -7.02 3.35
N LEU A 28 8.00 -7.39 3.69
CA LEU A 28 7.22 -8.34 2.90
C LEU A 28 6.95 -7.87 1.47
N VAL A 29 6.82 -6.57 1.22
CA VAL A 29 6.76 -6.01 -0.15
C VAL A 29 8.05 -6.27 -0.91
N ILE A 30 9.22 -6.15 -0.26
CA ILE A 30 10.51 -6.49 -0.89
C ILE A 30 10.53 -7.98 -1.23
N CYS A 31 10.18 -8.84 -0.27
CA CYS A 31 10.09 -10.29 -0.47
C CYS A 31 9.12 -10.68 -1.61
N PHE A 32 8.03 -9.94 -1.77
CA PHE A 32 7.07 -10.14 -2.85
C PHE A 32 7.68 -9.87 -4.23
N HIS A 33 8.53 -8.84 -4.34
CA HIS A 33 9.10 -8.37 -5.60
C HIS A 33 10.44 -9.01 -5.98
N CYS A 34 11.18 -9.57 -5.03
CA CYS A 34 12.34 -10.41 -5.33
C CYS A 34 11.93 -11.68 -6.11
N GLU A 35 12.88 -12.48 -6.58
CA GLU A 35 12.61 -13.74 -7.28
C GLU A 35 11.94 -14.82 -6.39
N ARG A 36 11.93 -16.08 -6.84
CA ARG A 36 11.38 -17.18 -6.03
C ARG A 36 12.19 -17.32 -4.74
N VAL A 37 11.51 -17.23 -3.59
CA VAL A 37 12.15 -17.33 -2.27
C VAL A 37 12.26 -18.79 -1.85
N PHE A 38 11.29 -19.61 -2.24
CA PHE A 38 11.27 -21.04 -1.97
C PHE A 38 11.20 -21.82 -3.29
N ASP A 39 11.89 -22.95 -3.34
CA ASP A 39 11.89 -23.82 -4.53
C ASP A 39 10.55 -24.56 -4.67
N ASP A 40 9.95 -24.97 -3.55
CA ASP A 40 8.63 -25.58 -3.54
C ASP A 40 7.57 -24.56 -4.04
N PRO A 41 6.86 -24.87 -5.15
CA PRO A 41 5.92 -23.93 -5.75
C PRO A 41 4.74 -23.56 -4.85
N VAL A 42 4.26 -24.49 -4.02
CA VAL A 42 3.12 -24.27 -3.12
C VAL A 42 3.55 -23.34 -1.99
N ILE A 43 4.68 -23.64 -1.34
CA ILE A 43 5.23 -22.81 -0.26
C ILE A 43 5.55 -21.41 -0.79
N ASN A 44 6.17 -21.31 -1.97
CA ASN A 44 6.46 -20.02 -2.58
C ASN A 44 5.19 -19.22 -2.90
N HIS A 45 4.12 -19.89 -3.37
CA HIS A 45 2.82 -19.24 -3.57
C HIS A 45 2.21 -18.77 -2.25
N LEU A 46 2.16 -19.62 -1.21
CA LEU A 46 1.64 -19.24 0.09
C LEU A 46 2.43 -18.07 0.70
N PHE A 47 3.75 -18.07 0.54
CA PHE A 47 4.58 -16.97 1.02
C PHE A 47 4.34 -15.68 0.23
N LYS A 48 4.46 -15.69 -1.10
CA LYS A 48 4.39 -14.47 -1.92
C LYS A 48 2.96 -14.00 -2.14
N ASN A 49 2.07 -14.89 -2.54
CA ASN A 49 0.72 -14.52 -2.98
C ASN A 49 -0.31 -14.49 -1.86
N VAL A 50 -0.02 -15.07 -0.69
CA VAL A 50 -0.94 -15.05 0.47
C VAL A 50 -0.36 -14.21 1.60
N LEU A 51 0.82 -14.57 2.14
CA LEU A 51 1.41 -13.85 3.27
C LEU A 51 1.87 -12.44 2.88
N CYS A 52 2.68 -12.26 1.85
CA CYS A 52 3.15 -10.91 1.50
C CYS A 52 2.02 -10.00 0.98
N ARG A 53 0.92 -10.59 0.52
CA ARG A 53 -0.19 -9.90 -0.15
C ARG A 53 -0.98 -8.96 0.77
N PHE A 54 -0.97 -9.19 2.09
CA PHE A 54 -1.68 -8.32 3.04
C PHE A 54 -1.07 -6.92 3.15
N ALA A 55 0.20 -6.74 2.76
CA ALA A 55 0.95 -5.51 3.00
C ALA A 55 0.27 -4.28 2.41
N VAL A 56 -0.12 -4.32 1.13
CA VAL A 56 -0.77 -3.18 0.44
C VAL A 56 -2.13 -2.84 1.06
N PRO A 57 -3.07 -3.78 1.24
CA PRO A 57 -4.29 -3.56 2.03
C PRO A 57 -4.05 -2.91 3.39
N TYR A 58 -3.07 -3.41 4.14
CA TYR A 58 -2.75 -2.88 5.47
C TYR A 58 -2.27 -1.43 5.39
N PHE A 59 -1.42 -1.09 4.41
CA PHE A 59 -1.02 0.30 4.16
C PHE A 59 -2.19 1.21 3.78
N LEU A 60 -3.15 0.73 2.98
CA LEU A 60 -4.35 1.48 2.62
C LEU A 60 -5.24 1.76 3.84
N ILE A 61 -5.49 0.74 4.69
CA ILE A 61 -6.25 0.89 5.93
C ILE A 61 -5.54 1.87 6.86
N ALA A 62 -4.23 1.69 7.11
CA ALA A 62 -3.46 2.55 8.00
C ALA A 62 -3.43 4.00 7.52
N THR A 63 -3.14 4.21 6.23
CA THR A 63 -3.16 5.53 5.59
C THR A 63 -4.50 6.21 5.78
N SER A 64 -5.59 5.54 5.41
CA SER A 64 -6.92 6.13 5.41
C SER A 64 -7.46 6.39 6.83
N TYR A 65 -7.12 5.52 7.79
CA TYR A 65 -7.38 5.72 9.21
C TYR A 65 -6.74 7.02 9.74
N PHE A 66 -5.45 7.23 9.48
CA PHE A 66 -4.76 8.45 9.92
C PHE A 66 -5.20 9.71 9.16
N VAL A 67 -5.57 9.56 7.88
CA VAL A 67 -6.16 10.66 7.10
C VAL A 67 -7.49 11.10 7.69
N ARG A 68 -8.35 10.15 8.06
CA ARG A 68 -9.64 10.42 8.70
C ARG A 68 -9.46 11.04 10.09
N ARG A 69 -8.50 10.56 10.89
CA ARG A 69 -8.07 11.20 12.15
C ARG A 69 -7.67 12.66 11.95
N GLY A 70 -6.73 12.91 11.02
CA GLY A 70 -6.23 14.25 10.74
C GLY A 70 -7.32 15.20 10.24
N GLN A 71 -8.28 14.69 9.46
CA GLN A 71 -9.43 15.45 9.01
C GLN A 71 -10.32 15.93 10.15
N GLN A 72 -10.62 15.09 11.14
CA GLN A 72 -11.44 15.48 12.29
C GLN A 72 -10.73 16.51 13.20
N GLN A 73 -9.39 16.51 13.20
CA GLN A 73 -8.58 17.43 14.00
C GLN A 73 -8.33 18.77 13.30
N SER A 74 -8.31 18.82 11.96
CA SER A 74 -7.99 20.03 11.22
C SER A 74 -8.74 20.12 9.89
N PRO A 75 -9.56 21.18 9.69
CA PRO A 75 -10.14 21.49 8.39
C PRO A 75 -9.07 21.59 7.29
N GLY A 76 -9.37 21.01 6.13
CA GLY A 76 -8.45 21.01 4.99
C GLY A 76 -7.25 20.05 5.10
N TYR A 77 -7.16 19.22 6.16
CA TYR A 77 -6.09 18.23 6.32
C TYR A 77 -5.96 17.33 5.08
N ILE A 78 -7.07 16.79 4.57
CA ILE A 78 -7.08 15.89 3.39
C ILE A 78 -6.43 16.58 2.18
N LYS A 79 -6.76 17.85 1.92
CA LYS A 79 -6.18 18.60 0.79
C LYS A 79 -4.67 18.76 0.95
N ARG A 80 -4.19 19.08 2.16
CA ARG A 80 -2.74 19.18 2.44
C ARG A 80 -2.04 17.83 2.34
N TYR A 81 -2.66 16.77 2.86
CA TYR A 81 -2.17 15.40 2.78
C TYR A 81 -2.02 14.95 1.32
N ILE A 82 -3.09 15.05 0.52
CA ILE A 82 -3.07 14.67 -0.91
C ILE A 82 -2.02 15.49 -1.66
N LYS A 83 -1.91 16.80 -1.41
CA LYS A 83 -0.88 17.63 -2.05
C LYS A 83 0.53 17.16 -1.70
N SER A 84 0.79 16.82 -0.44
CA SER A 84 2.10 16.29 0.00
C SER A 84 2.40 14.94 -0.65
N LEU A 85 1.42 14.03 -0.64
CA LEU A 85 1.54 12.71 -1.24
C LEU A 85 1.75 12.79 -2.76
N ALA A 86 1.02 13.66 -3.46
CA ALA A 86 1.17 13.89 -4.89
C ALA A 86 2.54 14.48 -5.25
N LYS A 87 3.07 15.42 -4.45
CA LYS A 87 4.44 15.94 -4.64
C LYS A 87 5.48 14.81 -4.55
N SER A 88 5.38 14.00 -3.50
CA SER A 88 6.28 12.84 -3.32
C SER A 88 6.14 11.84 -4.47
N TYR A 89 4.91 11.56 -4.89
CA TYR A 89 4.63 10.65 -6.00
C TYR A 89 5.22 11.13 -7.31
N LEU A 90 5.03 12.40 -7.68
CA LEU A 90 5.55 12.96 -8.92
C LEU A 90 7.08 12.98 -8.93
N PHE A 91 7.72 13.30 -7.79
CA PHE A 91 9.16 13.22 -7.64
C PHE A 91 9.68 11.80 -7.94
N TRP A 92 9.14 10.78 -7.26
CA TRP A 92 9.56 9.40 -7.49
C TRP A 92 9.15 8.89 -8.88
N SER A 93 8.03 9.36 -9.42
CA SER A 93 7.62 9.02 -10.78
C SER A 93 8.63 9.52 -11.81
N LEU A 94 9.19 10.71 -11.63
CA LEU A 94 10.27 11.24 -12.47
C LEU A 94 11.57 10.44 -12.30
N VAL A 95 11.94 10.10 -11.05
CA VAL A 95 13.13 9.28 -10.77
C VAL A 95 13.05 7.92 -11.47
N TYR A 96 11.87 7.29 -11.47
CA TYR A 96 11.65 5.98 -12.10
C TYR A 96 11.27 6.05 -13.58
N LEU A 97 11.05 7.23 -14.14
CA LEU A 97 10.56 7.39 -15.51
C LEU A 97 11.47 6.73 -16.56
N PRO A 98 12.81 6.86 -16.53
CA PRO A 98 13.68 6.21 -17.51
C PRO A 98 13.54 4.69 -17.49
N ILE A 99 13.51 4.09 -16.29
CA ILE A 99 13.37 2.65 -16.10
C ILE A 99 11.97 2.20 -16.55
N GLY A 100 10.92 2.95 -16.21
CA GLY A 100 9.56 2.65 -16.64
C GLY A 100 9.40 2.67 -18.16
N LEU A 101 10.02 3.64 -18.85
CA LEU A 101 10.02 3.70 -20.31
C LEU A 101 10.77 2.53 -20.94
N MET A 102 11.94 2.15 -20.41
CA MET A 102 12.68 0.96 -20.85
C MET A 102 11.85 -0.31 -20.68
N TRP A 103 11.17 -0.46 -19.54
CA TRP A 103 10.32 -1.61 -19.28
C TRP A 103 9.14 -1.69 -20.26
N ILE A 104 8.48 -0.57 -20.55
CA ILE A 104 7.40 -0.51 -21.55
C ILE A 104 7.92 -0.93 -22.93
N GLN A 105 9.08 -0.42 -23.35
CA GLN A 105 9.69 -0.77 -24.65
C GLN A 105 10.02 -2.26 -24.78
N GLN A 106 10.40 -2.90 -23.67
CA GLN A 106 10.75 -4.31 -23.64
C GLN A 106 9.52 -5.24 -23.57
N ASN A 107 8.42 -4.79 -22.96
CA ASN A 107 7.25 -5.63 -22.69
C ASN A 107 6.04 -5.34 -23.58
N TYR A 108 6.01 -4.18 -24.24
CA TYR A 108 4.91 -3.76 -25.11
C TYR A 108 5.44 -3.22 -26.44
N SER A 109 4.83 -3.65 -27.54
CA SER A 109 5.05 -3.11 -28.89
C SER A 109 4.24 -1.81 -29.08
N LEU A 110 4.53 -0.79 -28.25
CA LEU A 110 3.89 0.52 -28.31
C LEU A 110 4.60 1.44 -29.33
N SER A 111 3.82 2.00 -30.26
CA SER A 111 4.31 3.08 -31.13
C SER A 111 4.78 4.28 -30.28
N PRO A 112 5.90 4.95 -30.62
CA PRO A 112 6.39 6.12 -29.90
C PRO A 112 5.34 7.24 -29.73
N VAL A 113 4.39 7.35 -30.68
CA VAL A 113 3.29 8.32 -30.63
C VAL A 113 2.36 8.09 -29.43
N LEU A 114 2.30 6.87 -28.89
CA LEU A 114 1.47 6.52 -27.74
C LEU A 114 2.17 6.70 -26.39
N TYR A 115 3.46 7.04 -26.36
CA TYR A 115 4.20 7.26 -25.10
C TYR A 115 3.59 8.36 -24.20
N PRO A 116 3.10 9.51 -24.73
CA PRO A 116 2.41 10.49 -23.89
C PRO A 116 1.15 9.92 -23.23
N VAL A 117 0.39 9.08 -23.95
CA VAL A 117 -0.80 8.40 -23.40
C VAL A 117 -0.38 7.39 -22.33
N ALA A 118 0.65 6.59 -22.60
CA ALA A 118 1.20 5.64 -21.63
C ALA A 118 1.69 6.34 -20.36
N LEU A 119 2.28 7.54 -20.48
CA LEU A 119 2.69 8.34 -19.33
C LEU A 119 1.48 8.82 -18.51
N ILE A 120 0.42 9.29 -19.15
CA ILE A 120 -0.82 9.68 -18.46
C ILE A 120 -1.42 8.48 -17.73
N VAL A 121 -1.51 7.32 -18.39
CA VAL A 121 -1.97 6.07 -17.77
C VAL A 121 -1.06 5.66 -16.62
N GLY A 122 0.26 5.76 -16.77
CA GLY A 122 1.22 5.52 -15.69
C GLY A 122 1.00 6.44 -14.48
N VAL A 123 0.83 7.73 -14.70
CA VAL A 123 0.69 8.73 -13.63
C VAL A 123 -0.63 8.59 -12.86
N PHE A 124 -1.73 8.23 -13.52
CA PHE A 124 -3.05 8.23 -12.90
C PHE A 124 -3.62 6.85 -12.60
N TYR A 125 -3.08 5.80 -13.20
CA TYR A 125 -3.68 4.47 -13.19
C TYR A 125 -2.72 3.35 -12.77
N THR A 126 -1.74 2.98 -13.62
CA THR A 126 -0.88 1.81 -13.36
C THR A 126 0.34 2.11 -12.47
N GLY A 127 0.61 3.37 -12.14
CA GLY A 127 1.92 3.79 -11.65
C GLY A 127 2.93 3.91 -12.80
N THR A 128 3.84 4.88 -12.73
CA THR A 128 4.94 5.00 -13.71
C THR A 128 5.98 3.89 -13.56
N TYR A 129 5.95 3.17 -12.43
CA TYR A 129 6.65 1.91 -12.22
C TYR A 129 5.83 1.00 -11.30
N TYR A 130 6.14 -0.30 -11.30
CA TYR A 130 5.25 -1.36 -10.81
C TYR A 130 4.76 -1.20 -9.36
N HIS A 131 5.53 -0.55 -8.47
CA HIS A 131 5.18 -0.37 -7.06
C HIS A 131 4.42 0.95 -6.81
N LEU A 132 4.56 1.92 -7.71
CA LEU A 132 4.07 3.29 -7.51
C LEU A 132 2.56 3.42 -7.67
N TRP A 133 1.87 2.44 -8.26
CA TRP A 133 0.41 2.41 -8.44
C TRP A 133 -0.38 2.60 -7.14
N TYR A 134 0.19 2.19 -6.01
CA TYR A 134 -0.42 2.32 -4.69
C TYR A 134 -0.81 3.77 -4.38
N ILE A 135 0.00 4.74 -4.80
CA ILE A 135 -0.22 6.16 -4.46
C ILE A 135 -1.43 6.76 -5.20
N PRO A 136 -1.54 6.72 -6.55
CA PRO A 136 -2.74 7.18 -7.23
C PRO A 136 -3.98 6.40 -6.78
N ALA A 137 -3.86 5.09 -6.52
CA ALA A 137 -4.95 4.28 -5.97
C ALA A 137 -5.42 4.78 -4.59
N ALA A 138 -4.50 5.09 -3.68
CA ALA A 138 -4.82 5.64 -2.36
C ALA A 138 -5.44 7.04 -2.45
N ILE A 139 -4.91 7.92 -3.30
CA ILE A 139 -5.47 9.27 -3.52
C ILE A 139 -6.90 9.16 -4.06
N PHE A 140 -7.11 8.33 -5.09
CA PHE A 140 -8.43 8.08 -5.66
C PHE A 140 -9.41 7.58 -4.60
N GLY A 141 -9.02 6.54 -3.85
CA GLY A 141 -9.87 5.95 -2.80
C GLY A 141 -10.23 6.97 -1.73
N ILE A 142 -9.26 7.77 -1.23
CA ILE A 142 -9.50 8.79 -0.21
C ILE A 142 -10.48 9.85 -0.71
N ILE A 143 -10.30 10.36 -1.93
CA ILE A 143 -11.20 11.36 -2.53
C ILE A 143 -12.61 10.77 -2.69
N CYS A 144 -12.72 9.55 -3.22
CA CYS A 144 -13.99 8.89 -3.47
C CYS A 144 -14.76 8.62 -2.16
N VAL A 145 -14.12 7.99 -1.18
CA VAL A 145 -14.74 7.71 0.13
C VAL A 145 -15.13 9.02 0.82
N GLN A 146 -14.26 10.03 0.79
CA GLN A 146 -14.56 11.33 1.38
C GLN A 146 -15.75 12.03 0.72
N TRP A 147 -15.88 11.92 -0.59
CA TRP A 147 -17.00 12.50 -1.35
C TRP A 147 -18.30 11.73 -1.10
N LEU A 148 -18.25 10.40 -1.15
CA LEU A 148 -19.41 9.54 -0.90
C LEU A 148 -19.92 9.67 0.54
N LEU A 149 -19.03 9.72 1.55
CA LEU A 149 -19.42 9.88 2.96
C LEU A 149 -20.11 11.21 3.26
N LYS A 150 -19.90 12.24 2.43
CA LYS A 150 -20.63 13.52 2.57
C LYS A 150 -22.06 13.44 2.02
N LYS A 151 -22.34 12.47 1.16
CA LYS A 151 -23.62 12.32 0.44
C LYS A 151 -24.46 11.15 0.94
N THR A 152 -23.81 10.15 1.54
CA THR A 152 -24.38 8.84 1.87
C THR A 152 -23.81 8.33 3.19
N GLY A 153 -24.23 7.15 3.64
CA GLY A 153 -23.69 6.49 4.84
C GLY A 153 -22.75 5.32 4.53
N TYR A 154 -22.06 4.82 5.56
CA TYR A 154 -21.14 3.69 5.44
C TYR A 154 -21.75 2.45 4.78
N ILE A 155 -23.02 2.14 5.04
CA ILE A 155 -23.71 0.98 4.44
C ILE A 155 -23.64 1.04 2.92
N THR A 156 -24.06 2.16 2.32
CA THR A 156 -24.05 2.36 0.87
C THR A 156 -22.64 2.26 0.29
N ILE A 157 -21.64 2.82 0.97
CA ILE A 157 -20.26 2.83 0.49
C ILE A 157 -19.64 1.43 0.57
N PHE A 158 -19.89 0.69 1.64
CA PHE A 158 -19.46 -0.70 1.76
C PHE A 158 -20.13 -1.58 0.70
N SER A 159 -21.44 -1.44 0.48
CA SER A 159 -22.13 -2.18 -0.59
C SER A 159 -21.50 -1.91 -1.96
N LEU A 160 -21.26 -0.64 -2.30
CA LEU A 160 -20.60 -0.27 -3.55
C LEU A 160 -19.17 -0.84 -3.63
N ALA A 161 -18.37 -0.67 -2.57
CA ALA A 161 -16.99 -1.13 -2.54
C ALA A 161 -16.87 -2.66 -2.63
N THR A 162 -17.79 -3.40 -2.01
CA THR A 162 -17.86 -4.87 -2.09
C THR A 162 -18.23 -5.33 -3.50
N LEU A 163 -19.19 -4.67 -4.16
CA LEU A 163 -19.54 -4.99 -5.56
C LEU A 163 -18.36 -4.72 -6.51
N LEU A 164 -17.69 -3.59 -6.35
CA LEU A 164 -16.50 -3.24 -7.14
C LEU A 164 -15.33 -4.18 -6.87
N TYR A 165 -15.08 -4.54 -5.60
CA TYR A 165 -14.07 -5.55 -5.26
C TYR A 165 -14.42 -6.91 -5.85
N GLY A 166 -15.69 -7.28 -5.85
CA GLY A 166 -16.16 -8.52 -6.48
C GLY A 166 -15.89 -8.55 -7.98
N PHE A 167 -16.16 -7.45 -8.69
CA PHE A 167 -15.79 -7.32 -10.10
C PHE A 167 -14.27 -7.42 -10.30
N GLY A 168 -13.46 -6.73 -9.47
CA GLY A 168 -12.00 -6.83 -9.55
C GLY A 168 -11.48 -8.25 -9.26
N SER A 169 -12.12 -8.95 -8.33
CA SER A 169 -11.72 -10.31 -7.95
C SER A 169 -11.87 -11.33 -9.08
N LEU A 170 -12.63 -11.01 -10.14
CA LEU A 170 -12.68 -11.83 -11.35
C LEU A 170 -11.30 -12.00 -11.99
N GLU A 171 -10.35 -11.06 -11.80
CA GLU A 171 -8.96 -11.22 -12.26
C GLU A 171 -8.28 -12.43 -11.60
N THR A 172 -8.53 -12.65 -10.30
CA THR A 172 -7.97 -13.79 -9.53
C THR A 172 -8.76 -15.06 -9.68
N TYR A 173 -10.08 -14.98 -9.76
CA TYR A 173 -10.96 -16.14 -9.91
C TYR A 173 -11.31 -16.45 -11.37
N TYR A 174 -10.60 -15.84 -12.33
CA TYR A 174 -10.91 -15.94 -13.75
C TYR A 174 -11.08 -17.38 -14.24
N ALA A 175 -10.21 -18.29 -13.79
CA ALA A 175 -10.22 -19.70 -14.19
C ALA A 175 -11.42 -20.49 -13.62
N TYR A 176 -12.14 -19.93 -12.64
CA TYR A 176 -13.38 -20.48 -12.09
C TYR A 176 -14.64 -19.93 -12.78
N ILE A 177 -14.51 -19.00 -13.73
CA ILE A 177 -15.64 -18.43 -14.47
C ILE A 177 -16.09 -19.42 -15.54
N GLY A 178 -17.17 -20.16 -15.26
CA GLY A 178 -17.81 -21.05 -16.24
C GLY A 178 -18.72 -20.34 -17.26
N ASN A 179 -19.12 -19.09 -17.00
CA ASN A 179 -20.00 -18.34 -17.89
C ASN A 179 -19.20 -17.65 -19.02
N ALA A 180 -19.42 -18.09 -20.26
CA ALA A 180 -18.67 -17.60 -21.43
C ALA A 180 -18.91 -16.10 -21.74
N GLN A 181 -20.12 -15.60 -21.54
CA GLN A 181 -20.45 -14.19 -21.79
C GLN A 181 -19.74 -13.27 -20.79
N LEU A 182 -19.74 -13.65 -19.50
CA LEU A 182 -19.01 -12.93 -18.47
C LEU A 182 -17.52 -12.93 -18.73
N LYS A 183 -16.96 -14.08 -19.14
CA LYS A 183 -15.54 -14.21 -19.49
C LYS A 183 -15.16 -13.29 -20.66
N ALA A 184 -15.95 -13.29 -21.74
CA ALA A 184 -15.73 -12.42 -22.90
C ALA A 184 -15.84 -10.92 -22.55
N PHE A 185 -16.83 -10.56 -21.73
CA PHE A 185 -16.95 -9.19 -21.22
C PHE A 185 -15.73 -8.78 -20.39
N PHE A 186 -15.26 -9.66 -19.51
CA PHE A 186 -14.09 -9.40 -18.68
C PHE A 186 -12.81 -9.32 -19.52
N ASP A 187 -12.66 -10.16 -20.54
CA ASP A 187 -11.53 -10.12 -21.48
C ASP A 187 -11.48 -8.77 -22.24
N GLN A 188 -12.65 -8.28 -22.67
CA GLN A 188 -12.74 -6.96 -23.29
C GLN A 188 -12.33 -5.84 -22.31
N TYR A 189 -12.78 -5.91 -21.06
CA TYR A 189 -12.34 -4.98 -20.02
C TYR A 189 -10.80 -5.03 -19.84
N MET A 190 -10.23 -6.23 -19.70
CA MET A 190 -8.79 -6.40 -19.48
C MET A 190 -7.96 -5.94 -20.69
N SER A 191 -8.46 -6.07 -21.91
CA SER A 191 -7.79 -5.56 -23.12
C SER A 191 -7.66 -4.04 -23.15
N LEU A 192 -8.58 -3.31 -22.52
CA LEU A 192 -8.60 -1.85 -22.48
C LEU A 192 -7.91 -1.28 -21.24
N PHE A 193 -8.14 -1.91 -20.09
CA PHE A 193 -7.74 -1.40 -18.79
C PHE A 193 -6.56 -2.13 -18.16
N ILE A 194 -6.01 -3.17 -18.80
CA ILE A 194 -4.80 -3.95 -18.44
C ILE A 194 -4.93 -4.77 -17.14
N THR A 195 -5.59 -4.24 -16.11
CA THR A 195 -5.75 -4.86 -14.80
C THR A 195 -7.00 -4.32 -14.12
N THR A 196 -7.49 -5.00 -13.08
CA THR A 196 -8.47 -4.44 -12.14
C THR A 196 -7.80 -3.93 -10.86
N ARG A 197 -6.48 -4.18 -10.66
CA ARG A 197 -5.70 -3.71 -9.52
C ARG A 197 -5.47 -2.19 -9.58
N ASN A 198 -6.48 -1.44 -9.16
CA ASN A 198 -6.49 0.01 -9.22
C ASN A 198 -7.26 0.64 -8.03
N GLY A 199 -7.36 1.97 -8.03
CA GLY A 199 -8.05 2.73 -6.98
C GLY A 199 -9.53 2.37 -6.80
N LEU A 200 -10.21 2.01 -7.90
CA LEU A 200 -11.65 1.78 -7.93
C LEU A 200 -12.02 0.39 -7.41
N PHE A 201 -11.46 -0.66 -8.01
CA PHE A 201 -11.85 -2.04 -7.68
C PHE A 201 -11.09 -2.60 -6.48
N PHE A 202 -9.82 -2.21 -6.29
CA PHE A 202 -9.00 -2.73 -5.19
C PHE A 202 -8.98 -1.79 -3.98
N ALA A 203 -8.55 -0.53 -4.16
CA ALA A 203 -8.22 0.30 -3.00
C ALA A 203 -9.44 0.80 -2.22
N LEU A 204 -10.58 1.00 -2.89
CA LEU A 204 -11.76 1.63 -2.31
C LEU A 204 -12.26 0.94 -1.03
N ILE A 205 -12.31 -0.39 -1.02
CA ILE A 205 -12.78 -1.16 0.14
C ILE A 205 -11.86 -0.98 1.35
N PHE A 206 -10.54 -1.02 1.16
CA PHE A 206 -9.57 -0.85 2.24
C PHE A 206 -9.53 0.60 2.77
N VAL A 207 -9.77 1.58 1.90
CA VAL A 207 -9.87 2.98 2.32
C VAL A 207 -11.14 3.24 3.14
N VAL A 208 -12.31 2.72 2.72
CA VAL A 208 -13.53 2.89 3.52
C VAL A 208 -13.42 2.17 4.87
N ILE A 209 -12.72 1.02 4.91
CA ILE A 209 -12.40 0.33 6.17
C ILE A 209 -11.62 1.26 7.08
N GLY A 210 -10.50 1.85 6.66
CA GLY A 210 -9.73 2.72 7.56
C GLY A 210 -10.51 3.95 8.07
N PHE A 211 -11.36 4.55 7.23
CA PHE A 211 -12.27 5.63 7.67
C PHE A 211 -13.26 5.12 8.73
N PHE A 212 -13.90 3.99 8.47
CA PHE A 212 -14.85 3.35 9.38
C PHE A 212 -14.19 3.00 10.72
N LEU A 213 -12.99 2.44 10.69
CA LEU A 213 -12.27 2.05 11.91
C LEU A 213 -11.91 3.26 12.78
N TRP A 214 -11.65 4.43 12.18
CA TRP A 214 -11.44 5.66 12.95
C TRP A 214 -12.75 6.18 13.58
N ASP A 215 -13.82 6.25 12.78
CA ASP A 215 -15.10 6.79 13.22
C ASP A 215 -15.76 5.92 14.30
N TYR A 216 -15.56 4.61 14.27
CA TYR A 216 -16.11 3.65 15.23
C TYR A 216 -15.07 3.05 16.19
N ARG A 217 -13.90 3.69 16.36
CA ARG A 217 -12.79 3.19 17.19
C ARG A 217 -13.18 2.75 18.60
N GLU A 218 -14.13 3.45 19.23
CA GLU A 218 -14.59 3.12 20.60
C GLU A 218 -15.24 1.73 20.67
N LYS A 219 -15.95 1.31 19.61
CA LYS A 219 -16.52 -0.04 19.53
C LYS A 219 -15.43 -1.09 19.34
N ILE A 220 -14.36 -0.78 18.60
CA ILE A 220 -13.22 -1.67 18.37
C ILE A 220 -12.46 -1.93 19.67
N ILE A 221 -12.27 -0.89 20.50
CA ILE A 221 -11.64 -1.02 21.82
C ILE A 221 -12.39 -2.04 22.69
N ARG A 222 -13.73 -2.01 22.66
CA ARG A 222 -14.55 -2.99 23.41
C ARG A 222 -14.39 -4.42 22.91
N ALA A 223 -14.11 -4.60 21.62
CA ALA A 223 -13.91 -5.90 20.98
C ALA A 223 -12.47 -6.44 21.09
N GLN A 224 -11.54 -5.70 21.72
CA GLN A 224 -10.10 -6.01 21.71
C GLN A 224 -9.77 -7.47 22.05
N LYS A 225 -10.44 -8.05 23.08
CA LYS A 225 -10.14 -9.40 23.56
C LYS A 225 -10.35 -10.49 22.51
N TYR A 226 -11.15 -10.23 21.47
CA TYR A 226 -11.44 -11.17 20.40
C TYR A 226 -10.52 -10.99 19.18
N LEU A 227 -9.81 -9.87 19.07
CA LEU A 227 -9.08 -9.51 17.85
C LEU A 227 -7.96 -10.51 17.51
N GLY A 228 -7.23 -11.01 18.50
CA GLY A 228 -6.18 -12.02 18.26
C GLY A 228 -6.73 -13.30 17.66
N ILE A 229 -7.84 -13.81 18.21
CA ILE A 229 -8.52 -15.02 17.69
C ILE A 229 -9.06 -14.76 16.29
N LEU A 230 -9.64 -13.59 16.04
CA LEU A 230 -10.15 -13.22 14.71
C LEU A 230 -9.03 -13.12 13.67
N VAL A 231 -7.84 -12.60 14.03
CA VAL A 231 -6.67 -12.58 13.13
C VAL A 231 -6.26 -14.00 12.74
N VAL A 232 -6.17 -14.92 13.71
CA VAL A 232 -5.82 -16.32 13.42
C VAL A 232 -6.88 -16.98 12.55
N PHE A 233 -8.16 -16.85 12.92
CA PHE A 233 -9.27 -17.45 12.17
C PHE A 233 -9.33 -16.96 10.72
N THR A 234 -9.31 -15.64 10.52
CA THR A 234 -9.32 -15.04 9.17
C THR A 234 -8.03 -15.34 8.40
N GLY A 235 -6.89 -15.50 9.09
CA GLY A 235 -5.62 -15.92 8.48
C GLY A 235 -5.67 -17.36 7.96
N VAL A 236 -6.23 -18.29 8.73
CA VAL A 236 -6.44 -19.69 8.28
C VAL A 236 -7.34 -19.73 7.05
N LEU A 237 -8.44 -18.98 7.06
CA LEU A 237 -9.34 -18.89 5.91
C LEU A 237 -8.66 -18.24 4.69
N LEU A 238 -7.79 -17.24 4.90
CA LEU A 238 -6.97 -16.65 3.84
C LEU A 238 -5.98 -17.66 3.24
N VAL A 239 -5.39 -18.52 4.05
CA VAL A 239 -4.54 -19.63 3.56
C VAL A 239 -5.37 -20.63 2.76
N ILE A 240 -6.56 -21.01 3.22
CA ILE A 240 -7.47 -21.89 2.49
C ILE A 240 -7.85 -21.30 1.13
N GLU A 241 -8.27 -20.03 1.11
CA GLU A 241 -8.56 -19.32 -0.13
C GLU A 241 -7.33 -19.25 -1.04
N GLY A 242 -6.16 -18.98 -0.46
CA GLY A 242 -4.88 -19.00 -1.17
C GLY A 242 -4.57 -20.34 -1.83
N MET A 243 -4.90 -21.46 -1.17
CA MET A 243 -4.77 -22.80 -1.74
C MET A 243 -5.76 -23.04 -2.88
N ILE A 244 -7.01 -22.57 -2.75
CA ILE A 244 -7.99 -22.62 -3.84
C ILE A 244 -7.49 -21.82 -5.06
N VAL A 245 -6.98 -20.60 -4.85
CA VAL A 245 -6.40 -19.78 -5.92
C VAL A 245 -5.19 -20.47 -6.56
N TYR A 246 -4.40 -21.23 -5.78
CA TYR A 246 -3.28 -22.00 -6.30
C TYR A 246 -3.72 -23.16 -7.19
N SER A 247 -4.78 -23.88 -6.79
CA SER A 247 -5.28 -25.05 -7.53
C SER A 247 -5.79 -24.72 -8.93
N ASN A 248 -6.31 -23.51 -9.15
CA ASN A 248 -6.75 -23.06 -10.48
C ASN A 248 -6.47 -21.57 -10.64
N VAL A 249 -5.30 -21.26 -11.17
CA VAL A 249 -4.75 -19.91 -11.24
C VAL A 249 -5.50 -19.10 -12.31
N GLY A 250 -6.09 -17.96 -11.91
CA GLY A 250 -6.66 -16.97 -12.82
C GLY A 250 -5.60 -16.11 -13.54
N ILE A 251 -5.99 -14.91 -13.96
CA ILE A 251 -5.10 -14.01 -14.71
C ILE A 251 -3.98 -13.46 -13.80
N ASP A 252 -4.34 -12.98 -12.60
CA ASP A 252 -3.38 -12.52 -11.58
C ASP A 252 -3.95 -12.78 -10.18
N LYS A 253 -3.11 -12.85 -9.15
CA LYS A 253 -3.44 -13.23 -7.77
C LYS A 253 -3.58 -12.01 -6.85
N ASN A 254 -4.07 -10.91 -7.41
CA ASN A 254 -4.14 -9.62 -6.74
C ASN A 254 -5.25 -9.55 -5.67
N PHE A 255 -6.35 -10.28 -5.85
CA PHE A 255 -7.56 -10.20 -5.02
C PHE A 255 -7.82 -11.51 -4.28
N MET A 256 -8.19 -11.40 -3.01
CA MET A 256 -8.68 -12.51 -2.19
C MET A 256 -9.75 -11.96 -1.24
N TRP A 257 -10.88 -12.63 -1.08
CA TRP A 257 -11.99 -12.16 -0.24
C TRP A 257 -11.60 -12.13 1.24
N MET A 258 -10.85 -13.12 1.72
CA MET A 258 -10.37 -13.21 3.10
C MET A 258 -9.28 -12.19 3.41
N LEU A 259 -8.68 -11.56 2.39
CA LEU A 259 -7.75 -10.45 2.57
C LEU A 259 -8.42 -9.26 3.28
N ILE A 260 -9.70 -9.02 3.00
CA ILE A 260 -10.50 -7.95 3.59
C ILE A 260 -10.65 -8.11 5.11
N PRO A 261 -11.28 -9.19 5.64
CA PRO A 261 -11.41 -9.36 7.08
C PRO A 261 -10.07 -9.61 7.77
N PHE A 262 -9.11 -10.32 7.14
CA PHE A 262 -7.80 -10.56 7.74
C PHE A 262 -7.05 -9.25 8.00
N THR A 263 -6.90 -8.40 6.98
CA THR A 263 -6.17 -7.13 7.11
C THR A 263 -6.86 -6.15 8.04
N SER A 264 -8.20 -6.14 8.05
CA SER A 264 -9.01 -5.36 8.99
C SER A 264 -8.78 -5.79 10.44
N CYS A 265 -8.82 -7.10 10.70
CA CYS A 265 -8.57 -7.64 12.04
C CYS A 265 -7.12 -7.42 12.47
N LEU A 266 -6.15 -7.60 11.56
CA LEU A 266 -4.73 -7.37 11.82
C LEU A 266 -4.46 -5.90 12.16
N PHE A 267 -5.07 -4.96 11.44
CA PHE A 267 -5.01 -3.53 11.75
C PHE A 267 -5.60 -3.24 13.13
N CYS A 268 -6.80 -3.74 13.42
CA CYS A 268 -7.42 -3.57 14.72
C CYS A 268 -6.55 -4.14 15.85
N TRP A 269 -6.00 -5.34 15.67
CA TRP A 269 -5.13 -5.98 16.66
C TRP A 269 -3.85 -5.17 16.89
N SER A 270 -3.28 -4.60 15.82
CA SER A 270 -2.06 -3.79 15.90
C SER A 270 -2.17 -2.52 16.76
N LEU A 271 -3.38 -2.02 17.00
CA LEU A 271 -3.64 -0.88 17.91
C LEU A 271 -3.35 -1.21 19.39
N PHE A 272 -3.22 -2.49 19.72
CA PHE A 272 -3.07 -3.00 21.08
C PHE A 272 -1.75 -3.73 21.32
N ILE A 273 -0.88 -3.80 20.31
CA ILE A 273 0.48 -4.32 20.47
C ILE A 273 1.24 -3.35 21.36
N GLN A 274 1.74 -3.86 22.48
CA GLN A 274 2.69 -3.13 23.32
C GLN A 274 4.07 -3.27 22.70
N VAL A 275 4.68 -2.13 22.39
CA VAL A 275 6.04 -2.06 21.84
C VAL A 275 6.95 -1.55 22.96
N ASP A 276 8.06 -2.25 23.19
CA ASP A 276 9.08 -1.85 24.15
C ASP A 276 9.56 -0.42 23.84
N GLU A 277 9.67 0.42 24.86
CA GLU A 277 10.13 1.81 24.75
C GLU A 277 11.55 1.92 24.19
N LYS A 278 12.35 0.85 24.28
CA LYS A 278 13.70 0.78 23.69
C LYS A 278 13.69 0.78 22.16
N ILE A 279 12.57 0.44 21.53
CA ILE A 279 12.46 0.38 20.07
C ILE A 279 12.19 1.78 19.53
N ASP A 280 13.06 2.29 18.66
CA ASP A 280 12.83 3.55 17.94
C ASP A 280 11.78 3.36 16.83
N VAL A 281 10.51 3.44 17.22
CA VAL A 281 9.36 3.31 16.32
C VAL A 281 9.35 4.40 15.25
N LYS A 282 9.85 5.60 15.56
CA LYS A 282 9.95 6.69 14.58
C LYS A 282 10.92 6.29 13.48
N ARG A 283 12.07 5.71 13.83
CA ARG A 283 13.02 5.18 12.86
C ARG A 283 12.42 4.07 12.02
N LEU A 284 11.68 3.13 12.60
CA LEU A 284 11.01 2.06 11.84
C LEU A 284 9.98 2.62 10.84
N ARG A 285 9.21 3.64 11.24
CA ARG A 285 8.26 4.31 10.36
C ARG A 285 8.95 4.99 9.18
N ASP A 286 10.05 5.69 9.44
CA ASP A 286 10.83 6.36 8.40
C ASP A 286 11.47 5.33 7.45
N LEU A 287 12.04 4.24 7.99
CA LEU A 287 12.57 3.14 7.19
C LEU A 287 11.49 2.51 6.30
N GLY A 288 10.31 2.17 6.85
CA GLY A 288 9.22 1.59 6.06
C GLY A 288 8.78 2.46 4.89
N LYS A 289 8.77 3.80 5.06
CA LYS A 289 8.52 4.75 3.97
C LYS A 289 9.59 4.67 2.88
N TYR A 290 10.86 4.67 3.26
CA TYR A 290 11.95 4.65 2.27
C TYR A 290 12.15 3.28 1.63
N TYR A 291 11.85 2.18 2.33
CA TYR A 291 11.84 0.83 1.77
C TYR A 291 10.90 0.77 0.57
N PHE A 292 9.70 1.32 0.69
CA PHE A 292 8.74 1.39 -0.41
C PHE A 292 9.33 2.07 -1.66
N PHE A 293 10.06 3.18 -1.51
CA PHE A 293 10.59 3.93 -2.65
C PHE A 293 11.94 3.43 -3.17
N ILE A 294 12.75 2.77 -2.34
CA ILE A 294 14.15 2.45 -2.66
C ILE A 294 14.32 0.99 -3.07
N HIS A 295 13.51 0.06 -2.55
CA HIS A 295 13.66 -1.36 -2.84
C HIS A 295 13.74 -1.74 -4.33
N PRO A 296 13.02 -1.10 -5.27
CA PRO A 296 13.10 -1.47 -6.69
C PRO A 296 14.48 -1.19 -7.28
N TRP A 297 15.15 -0.09 -6.88
CA TRP A 297 16.54 0.16 -7.27
C TRP A 297 17.48 -0.91 -6.74
N CYS A 298 17.29 -1.31 -5.47
CA CYS A 298 18.09 -2.37 -4.88
C CYS A 298 17.87 -3.72 -5.58
N ILE A 299 16.63 -4.05 -5.95
CA ILE A 299 16.31 -5.27 -6.73
C ILE A 299 16.98 -5.23 -8.11
N LEU A 300 16.90 -4.11 -8.82
CA LEU A 300 17.54 -3.98 -10.14
C LEU A 300 19.07 -4.12 -10.03
N TRP A 301 19.66 -3.50 -9.01
CA TRP A 301 21.09 -3.61 -8.75
C TRP A 301 21.49 -5.05 -8.41
N THR A 302 20.78 -5.72 -7.49
CA THR A 302 21.11 -7.12 -7.15
C THR A 302 20.90 -8.07 -8.31
N ALA A 303 19.85 -7.88 -9.12
CA ALA A 303 19.65 -8.65 -10.35
C ALA A 303 20.81 -8.46 -11.35
N SER A 304 21.39 -7.26 -11.44
CA SER A 304 22.57 -7.01 -12.30
C SER A 304 23.84 -7.72 -11.82
N LEU A 305 23.96 -8.01 -10.52
CA LEU A 305 25.09 -8.77 -9.96
C LEU A 305 25.05 -10.24 -10.39
N VAL A 306 23.86 -10.81 -10.62
CA VAL A 306 23.69 -12.18 -11.10
C VAL A 306 24.38 -12.37 -12.45
N ASN A 307 24.24 -11.38 -13.34
CA ASN A 307 24.89 -11.42 -14.66
C ASN A 307 26.42 -11.29 -14.59
N SER A 308 26.94 -10.78 -13.48
CA SER A 308 28.38 -10.57 -13.28
C SER A 308 29.04 -11.70 -12.49
N TYR A 309 28.27 -12.42 -11.66
CA TYR A 309 28.79 -13.36 -10.67
C TYR A 309 27.80 -14.50 -10.39
N ASP A 310 28.14 -15.74 -10.77
CA ASP A 310 27.28 -16.92 -10.61
C ASP A 310 26.83 -17.21 -9.17
N PHE A 311 27.63 -16.82 -8.17
CA PHE A 311 27.26 -16.97 -6.75
C PHE A 311 25.98 -16.21 -6.40
N PHE A 312 25.70 -15.09 -7.09
CA PHE A 312 24.45 -14.34 -6.93
C PHE A 312 23.26 -15.01 -7.63
N ALA A 313 23.40 -16.12 -8.35
CA ALA A 313 22.26 -16.90 -8.82
C ALA A 313 21.45 -17.54 -7.68
N ASN A 314 22.01 -17.62 -6.46
CA ASN A 314 21.30 -18.09 -5.29
C ASN A 314 20.22 -17.05 -4.84
N THR A 315 18.95 -17.45 -4.86
CA THR A 315 17.81 -16.56 -4.59
C THR A 315 17.78 -16.02 -3.17
N TRP A 316 18.19 -16.81 -2.17
CA TRP A 316 18.29 -16.36 -0.77
C TRP A 316 19.38 -15.31 -0.60
N LEU A 317 20.52 -15.51 -1.25
CA LEU A 317 21.60 -14.52 -1.24
C LEU A 317 21.12 -13.21 -1.88
N GLN A 318 20.49 -13.26 -3.06
CA GLN A 318 19.93 -12.06 -3.69
C GLN A 318 18.95 -11.33 -2.77
N LEU A 319 18.06 -12.06 -2.10
CA LEU A 319 17.09 -11.49 -1.17
C LEU A 319 17.80 -10.80 0.01
N ILE A 320 18.76 -11.47 0.65
CA ILE A 320 19.52 -10.93 1.78
C ILE A 320 20.27 -9.66 1.35
N VAL A 321 20.97 -9.70 0.22
CA VAL A 321 21.72 -8.55 -0.30
C VAL A 321 20.78 -7.40 -0.65
N THR A 322 19.60 -7.70 -1.23
CA THR A 322 18.58 -6.70 -1.54
C THR A 322 18.06 -6.03 -0.26
N LEU A 323 17.78 -6.80 0.80
CA LEU A 323 17.32 -6.29 2.08
C LEU A 323 18.38 -5.42 2.76
N ILE A 324 19.65 -5.86 2.77
CA ILE A 324 20.77 -5.10 3.33
C ILE A 324 20.97 -3.80 2.54
N ALA A 325 21.03 -3.86 1.21
CA ALA A 325 21.19 -2.68 0.38
C ALA A 325 20.04 -1.68 0.57
N THR A 326 18.80 -2.18 0.62
CA THR A 326 17.61 -1.34 0.87
C THR A 326 17.70 -0.69 2.24
N HIS A 327 18.11 -1.44 3.28
CA HIS A 327 18.26 -0.92 4.63
C HIS A 327 19.35 0.16 4.73
N LEU A 328 20.53 -0.09 4.16
CA LEU A 328 21.66 0.83 4.21
C LEU A 328 21.35 2.11 3.43
N LEU A 329 20.81 2.01 2.22
CA LEU A 329 20.49 3.18 1.40
C LEU A 329 19.33 3.99 2.00
N SER A 330 18.29 3.32 2.51
CA SER A 330 17.22 4.00 3.25
C SER A 330 17.75 4.70 4.50
N SER A 331 18.65 4.04 5.22
CA SER A 331 19.26 4.61 6.42
C SER A 331 20.09 5.84 6.11
N LEU A 332 20.88 5.80 5.03
CA LEU A 332 21.66 6.93 4.53
C LEU A 332 20.75 8.09 4.14
N VAL A 333 19.69 7.84 3.36
CA VAL A 333 18.73 8.89 2.96
C VAL A 333 18.07 9.53 4.19
N ILE A 334 17.68 8.74 5.20
CA ILE A 334 17.10 9.29 6.43
C ILE A 334 18.12 10.18 7.15
N THR A 335 19.37 9.73 7.31
CA THR A 335 20.41 10.51 7.98
C THR A 335 20.72 11.80 7.22
N LEU A 336 20.83 11.75 5.89
CA LEU A 336 21.05 12.93 5.06
C LEU A 336 19.87 13.90 5.13
N THR A 337 18.63 13.40 5.08
CA THR A 337 17.44 14.27 5.19
C THR A 337 17.23 14.86 6.59
N GLN A 338 17.77 14.24 7.64
CA GLN A 338 17.78 14.79 8.99
C GLN A 338 18.92 15.79 9.21
N GLN A 339 20.05 15.62 8.53
CA GLN A 339 21.22 16.52 8.59
C GLN A 339 21.10 17.72 7.65
N LEU A 340 20.37 17.59 6.54
CA LEU A 340 20.01 18.70 5.68
C LEU A 340 19.04 19.60 6.46
N PRO A 341 19.41 20.85 6.78
CA PRO A 341 18.48 21.75 7.45
C PRO A 341 17.22 21.90 6.60
N TYR A 342 16.06 21.94 7.26
CA TYR A 342 14.71 22.16 6.68
C TYR A 342 14.63 23.35 5.70
N TYR A 343 15.68 24.19 5.66
CA TYR A 343 15.87 25.37 4.83
C TYR A 343 15.85 25.13 3.31
N TYR A 344 16.23 23.94 2.82
CA TYR A 344 16.41 23.73 1.37
C TYR A 344 15.16 23.33 0.59
N PHE A 345 14.09 22.86 1.25
CA PHE A 345 12.87 22.38 0.58
C PHE A 345 11.69 23.35 0.62
N ASP A 346 11.83 24.50 1.27
CA ASP A 346 10.76 25.47 1.48
C ASP A 346 10.98 26.78 0.69
N LEU A 347 11.27 26.65 -0.60
CA LEU A 347 11.28 27.78 -1.56
C LEU A 347 9.94 28.56 -1.53
N GLN A 348 8.83 27.88 -1.18
CA GLN A 348 7.50 28.49 -0.98
C GLN A 348 7.38 29.33 0.29
N LEU A 349 8.16 29.04 1.33
CA LEU A 349 8.20 29.80 2.57
C LEU A 349 9.16 31.01 2.44
N MET A 350 10.28 30.85 1.73
CA MET A 350 11.17 31.97 1.36
C MET A 350 10.48 33.02 0.47
N LEU A 351 9.71 32.61 -0.54
CA LEU A 351 8.99 33.56 -1.41
C LEU A 351 7.83 34.27 -0.68
N LYS A 352 7.22 33.64 0.33
CA LYS A 352 6.17 34.27 1.15
C LYS A 352 6.71 35.27 2.16
N VAL A 353 7.92 35.06 2.68
CA VAL A 353 8.56 36.00 3.60
C VAL A 353 9.10 37.23 2.83
N ASN A 354 9.55 37.05 1.59
CA ASN A 354 10.00 38.17 0.76
C ASN A 354 8.88 39.02 0.15
N SER A 355 7.68 38.49 -0.12
CA SER A 355 6.58 39.33 -0.64
C SER A 355 6.08 40.36 0.38
N VAL A 356 6.17 40.04 1.68
CA VAL A 356 5.81 40.96 2.78
C VAL A 356 6.90 42.03 3.00
N TYR A 357 8.16 41.72 2.70
CA TYR A 357 9.26 42.68 2.76
C TYR A 357 9.29 43.63 1.55
N ILE A 358 8.93 43.14 0.35
CA ILE A 358 8.90 43.96 -0.88
C ILE A 358 7.73 44.94 -0.88
N GLN A 359 6.60 44.63 -0.24
CA GLN A 359 5.48 45.56 -0.05
C GLN A 359 5.74 46.67 1.00
N LYS A 360 6.88 46.64 1.70
CA LYS A 360 7.35 47.73 2.56
C LYS A 360 8.43 48.58 1.90
N LEU A 361 8.84 48.24 0.67
CA LEU A 361 9.91 48.89 -0.10
C LEU A 361 9.38 49.54 -1.40
N ILE A 362 8.08 49.47 -1.63
CA ILE A 362 7.29 50.32 -2.54
C ILE A 362 6.26 51.01 -1.64
#